data_AF-S7R671-F1
#
_entry.id   AF-S7R671-F1
#
_cell.length_a   1.000
_cell.length_b   1.000
_cell.length_c   1.000
_cell.angle_alpha   90.00
_cell.angle_beta   90.00
_cell.angle_gamma   90.00
#
_symmetry.space_group_name_H-M   'P 1'
#
loop_
_entity.id
_entity.type
_entity.pdbx_description
1 polymer ?
#
loop_
_entity_poly.entity_id
_entity_poly.type
_entity_poly.pdbx_seq_one_letter_code
_entity_poly.pdbx_strand_id
1 'polypeptide(L)' 'WAEVLCDAEFAHNQRSHSARNESPFYLMMGYHPRAIPAVTINTELPSVEERLQRLQAAREE' A
#
# COMPACT_ATOMS: atom_id res chain seq x y z
N TRP A 1 -12.82 12.50 6.72
CA TRP A 1 -11.85 11.69 7.49
C TRP A 1 -12.40 10.30 7.76
N ALA A 2 -13.66 10.15 8.20
CA ALA A 2 -14.28 8.84 8.42
C ALA A 2 -14.30 7.96 7.16
N GLU A 3 -14.57 8.54 5.98
CA GLU A 3 -14.62 7.82 4.71
C GLU A 3 -13.30 7.17 4.29
N VAL A 4 -12.16 7.72 4.73
CA VAL A 4 -10.81 7.23 4.38
C VAL A 4 -10.15 6.46 5.53
N LEU A 5 -10.87 6.25 6.63
CA LEU A 5 -10.33 5.59 7.82
C LEU A 5 -9.95 4.13 7.52
N CYS A 6 -10.80 3.41 6.77
CA CYS A 6 -10.54 2.03 6.38
C CYS A 6 -9.26 1.92 5.54
N ASP A 7 -9.05 2.85 4.60
CA ASP A 7 -7.85 2.87 3.76
C ASP A 7 -6.60 3.18 4.58
N ALA A 8 -6.71 4.12 5.53
CA ALA A 8 -5.61 4.47 6.42
C ALA A 8 -5.21 3.30 7.34
N GLU A 9 -6.19 2.61 7.92
CA GLU A 9 -5.96 1.42 8.75
C GLU A 9 -5.32 0.29 7.94
N PHE A 10 -5.84 0.03 6.75
CA PHE A 10 -5.28 -0.97 5.85
C PHE A 10 -3.83 -0.63 5.47
N ALA A 11 -3.57 0.62 5.06
CA ALA A 11 -2.24 1.06 4.69
C ALA A 11 -1.24 0.99 5.86
N HIS A 12 -1.68 1.33 7.07
CA HIS A 12 -0.87 1.25 8.27
C HIS A 12 -0.50 -0.20 8.62
N ASN A 13 -1.48 -1.10 8.63
CA ASN A 13 -1.29 -2.51 9.01
C ASN A 13 -0.53 -3.34 7.97
N GLN A 14 -0.39 -2.84 6.75
CA GLN A 14 0.37 -3.46 5.67
C GLN A 14 1.86 -3.11 5.66
N ARG A 15 2.29 -2.03 6.34
CA ARG A 15 3.71 -1.67 6.38
C ARG A 15 4.49 -2.63 7.27
N SER A 16 5.63 -3.11 6.77
CA SER A 16 6.58 -3.88 7.58
C SER A 16 7.09 -3.02 8.73
N HIS A 17 6.98 -3.54 9.95
CA HIS A 17 7.48 -2.84 11.12
C HIS A 17 8.97 -3.17 11.33
N SER A 18 9.80 -2.15 11.60
CA SER A 18 11.26 -2.27 11.72
C SER A 18 11.73 -3.36 12.69
N ALA A 19 10.98 -3.60 13.77
CA ALA A 19 11.32 -4.62 14.77
C ALA A 19 11.19 -6.07 14.29
N ARG A 20 10.32 -6.36 13.31
CA ARG A 20 10.02 -7.74 12.86
C ARG A 20 10.16 -7.96 11.36
N ASN A 21 10.46 -6.90 10.60
CA ASN A 21 10.53 -6.88 9.13
C ASN A 21 9.27 -7.41 8.41
N GLU A 22 8.18 -7.58 9.15
CA GLU A 22 6.91 -8.14 8.69
C GLU A 22 5.77 -7.19 9.04
N SER A 23 4.68 -7.24 8.26
CA SER A 23 3.52 -6.39 8.51
C SER A 23 2.68 -6.91 9.69
N PRO A 24 2.10 -6.03 10.52
CA PRO A 24 1.17 -6.44 11.57
C PRO A 24 0.04 -7.33 11.04
N PHE A 25 -0.48 -7.02 9.86
CA PHE A 25 -1.51 -7.84 9.22
C PHE A 25 -1.02 -9.27 8.95
N TYR A 26 0.18 -9.42 8.36
CA TYR A 26 0.75 -10.73 8.07
C TYR A 26 0.97 -11.54 9.36
N LEU A 27 1.47 -10.90 10.41
CA LEU A 27 1.70 -11.55 11.70
C LEU A 27 0.41 -12.04 12.36
N MET A 28 -0.71 -11.34 12.15
CA MET A 28 -2.00 -11.74 12.72
C MET A 28 -2.75 -12.76 11.87
N MET A 29 -2.73 -12.60 10.54
CA MET A 29 -3.59 -13.36 9.62
C MET A 29 -2.85 -14.46 8.85
N GLY A 30 -1.53 -14.42 8.80
CA GLY A 30 -0.69 -15.42 8.11
C GLY A 30 -0.61 -15.27 6.58
N TYR A 31 -1.11 -14.17 6.00
CA TYR A 31 -1.02 -13.90 4.57
C TYR A 31 -0.89 -12.39 4.28
N HIS A 32 -0.36 -12.05 3.09
CA HIS A 32 -0.28 -10.66 2.62
C HIS A 32 -1.56 -10.29 1.85
N PRO A 33 -2.41 -9.40 2.38
CA PRO A 33 -3.66 -9.04 1.73
C PRO A 33 -3.40 -8.16 0.50
N ARG A 34 -4.23 -8.34 -0.53
CA ARG A 34 -4.22 -7.52 -1.75
C ARG A 34 -5.30 -6.45 -1.66
N ALA A 35 -4.94 -5.19 -1.86
CA ALA A 35 -5.90 -4.10 -1.96
C ALA A 35 -6.79 -4.26 -3.20
N ILE A 36 -8.08 -3.97 -3.06
CA ILE A 36 -9.04 -3.96 -4.17
C ILE A 36 -9.65 -2.56 -4.24
N PRO A 37 -9.63 -1.88 -5.39
CA PRO A 37 -9.03 -2.33 -6.66
C PRO A 37 -7.50 -2.36 -6.59
N ALA A 38 -6.89 -3.34 -7.25
CA ALA A 38 -5.45 -3.32 -7.46
C ALA A 38 -5.13 -2.08 -8.31
N VAL A 39 -4.11 -1.30 -7.92
CA VAL A 39 -3.67 -0.15 -8.70
C VAL A 39 -3.22 -0.66 -10.07
N THR A 40 -4.03 -0.42 -11.10
CA THR A 40 -3.66 -0.75 -12.48
C THR A 40 -2.66 0.28 -12.94
N ILE A 41 -1.41 -0.13 -13.13
CA ILE A 41 -0.32 0.77 -13.58
C ILE A 41 -0.48 1.15 -15.06
N ASN A 42 -1.33 0.44 -15.80
CA ASN A 42 -1.58 0.72 -17.21
C ASN A 42 -2.53 1.91 -17.36
N THR A 43 -1.94 3.09 -17.42
CA THR A 43 -2.59 4.35 -17.80
C THR A 43 -1.92 4.88 -19.05
N GLU A 44 -2.71 5.29 -20.05
CA GLU A 44 -2.16 5.89 -21.28
C GLU A 44 -1.66 7.34 -21.06
N LEU A 45 -1.82 7.89 -19.85
CA LEU A 45 -1.33 9.22 -19.49
C LEU A 45 0.05 9.16 -18.84
N PRO A 46 1.09 9.77 -19.47
CA PRO A 46 2.45 9.80 -18.91
C PRO A 46 2.53 10.44 -17.52
N SER A 47 1.69 11.45 -17.24
CA SER A 47 1.68 12.14 -15.94
C SER A 47 1.18 11.27 -14.78
N VAL A 48 0.27 10.32 -15.08
CA VAL A 48 -0.25 9.39 -14.08
C VAL A 48 0.78 8.30 -13.80
N GLU A 49 1.48 7.82 -14.83
CA GLU A 49 2.59 6.88 -14.69
C GLU A 49 3.73 7.45 -13.83
N GLU A 50 4.17 8.68 -14.12
CA GLU A 50 5.20 9.36 -13.32
C GLU A 50 4.78 9.51 -11.84
N ARG A 51 3.51 9.85 -11.60
CA ARG A 51 2.97 9.96 -10.24
C ARG A 51 2.96 8.60 -9.53
N LEU A 52 2.58 7.52 -10.22
CA LEU A 52 2.57 6.17 -9.66
C LEU A 52 3.99 5.69 -9.32
N GLN A 53 4.97 5.94 -10.18
CA GLN A 53 6.38 5.63 -9.90
C GLN A 53 6.89 6.35 -8.66
N ARG A 54 6.58 7.65 -8.50
CA ARG A 54 6.95 8.41 -7.30
C ARG A 54 6.31 7.84 -6.03
N LEU A 55 5.05 7.42 -6.10
CA LEU A 55 4.35 6.80 -4.98
C LEU A 55 4.93 5.42 -4.62
N GLN A 56 5.42 4.66 -5.62
CA GLN A 56 6.14 3.41 -5.39
C GLN A 56 7.49 3.66 -4.71
N ALA A 57 8.29 4.61 -5.19
CA ALA A 57 9.56 4.97 -4.57
C ALA A 57 9.39 5.38 -3.09
N ALA A 58 8.41 6.22 -2.79
CA ALA A 58 8.10 6.65 -1.41
C ALA A 58 7.56 5.52 -0.50
N ARG A 59 7.22 4.36 -1.07
CA ARG A 59 6.84 3.16 -0.31
C ARG A 59 8.05 2.32 0.08
N GLU A 60 9.12 2.39 -0.70
CA GLU A 60 10.36 1.64 -0.52
C GLU A 60 11.39 2.39 0.35
N GLU A 61 11.25 3.71 0.50
CA GLU A 61 11.99 4.58 1.43
C GLU A 61 11.49 4.44 2.88
#